data_AF-H6L881-F1
#
_entry.id   AF-H6L881-F1
#
_cell.length_a   1.000
_cell.length_b   1.000
_cell.length_c   1.000
_cell.angle_alpha   90.00
_cell.angle_beta   90.00
_cell.angle_gamma   90.00
#
_symmetry.space_group_name_H-M   'P 1'
#
loop_
_entity.id
_entity.type
_entity.pdbx_description
1 polymer ?
#
loop_
_entity_poly.entity_id
_entity_poly.type
_entity_poly.pdbx_seq_one_letter_code
_entity_poly.pdbx_strand_id
1 'polypeptide(L)'
;MLFAICETAIVNCGKLFAICETAIVKEGMLLGICETAIVKWVMLFAICETAIVKWGMLFVICEMAIVNCGELLGICEMAIVNCGELFAICEMVIAKRGMLFAICEMVIAKRGMLLGICETAIVKWGMLFCV
;
A
#
# COMPACT_ATOMS: atom_id res chain seq x y z
N MET A 1 18.00 -14.52 6.24
CA MET A 1 16.75 -14.27 6.98
C MET A 1 17.16 -13.65 8.29
N LEU A 2 16.65 -12.45 8.59
CA LEU A 2 16.98 -11.67 9.78
C LEU A 2 15.74 -11.51 10.64
N PHE A 3 15.92 -11.59 11.96
CA PHE A 3 14.92 -11.25 12.96
C PHE A 3 15.42 -10.03 13.74
N ALA A 4 14.58 -9.02 13.89
CA ALA A 4 14.95 -7.79 14.58
C ALA A 4 13.82 -7.31 15.51
N ILE A 5 14.19 -6.95 16.73
CA ILE A 5 13.36 -6.16 17.64
C ILE A 5 14.21 -4.95 18.02
N CYS A 6 13.85 -3.78 17.53
CA CYS A 6 14.70 -2.59 17.58
C CYS A 6 13.90 -1.33 17.30
N GLU A 7 14.48 -0.16 17.55
CA GLU A 7 13.89 1.11 17.10
C GLU A 7 13.93 1.20 15.56
N THR A 8 15.08 0.88 14.95
CA THR A 8 15.29 0.99 13.50
C THR A 8 15.93 -0.26 12.91
N ALA A 9 15.35 -0.79 11.83
CA ALA A 9 15.87 -1.93 11.08
C ALA A 9 16.17 -1.54 9.63
N ILE A 10 17.42 -1.69 9.19
CA ILE A 10 17.82 -1.39 7.80
C ILE A 10 18.42 -2.64 7.17
N VAL A 11 17.77 -3.14 6.11
CA VAL A 11 18.23 -4.32 5.36
C VAL A 11 18.36 -3.99 3.88
N ASN A 12 19.55 -4.25 3.33
CA ASN A 12 19.79 -4.04 1.91
C ASN A 12 19.12 -5.14 1.05
N CYS A 13 19.34 -6.41 1.36
CA CYS A 13 18.77 -7.53 0.60
C CYS A 13 18.37 -8.67 1.55
N GLY A 14 17.26 -9.34 1.24
CA GLY A 14 16.86 -10.61 1.86
C GLY A 14 15.50 -10.56 2.53
N LYS A 15 15.27 -11.50 3.44
CA LYS A 15 14.01 -11.58 4.22
C LYS A 15 14.23 -11.02 5.62
N LEU A 16 13.43 -10.03 6.00
CA LEU A 16 13.41 -9.41 7.33
C LEU A 16 12.08 -9.74 8.03
N PHE A 17 12.18 -10.20 9.27
CA PHE A 17 11.10 -10.28 10.23
C PHE A 17 11.37 -9.24 11.33
N ALA A 18 10.52 -8.21 11.45
CA ALA A 18 10.79 -7.09 12.34
C ALA A 18 9.60 -6.70 13.22
N ILE A 19 9.90 -6.35 14.47
CA ILE A 19 9.03 -5.55 15.33
C ILE A 19 9.82 -4.30 15.70
N CYS A 20 9.49 -3.17 15.09
CA CYS A 20 10.30 -1.96 15.22
C CYS A 20 9.52 -0.68 14.96
N GLU A 21 10.01 0.46 15.41
CA GLU A 21 9.41 1.74 15.04
C GLU A 21 9.54 1.98 13.53
N THR A 22 10.73 1.76 12.97
CA THR A 22 10.99 1.97 11.54
C THR A 22 11.69 0.78 10.89
N ALA A 23 11.15 0.32 9.76
CA ALA A 23 11.74 -0.74 8.95
C ALA A 23 12.04 -0.26 7.53
N ILE A 24 13.28 -0.37 7.10
CA ILE A 24 13.75 0.02 5.77
C ILE A 24 14.33 -1.18 5.05
N VAL A 25 13.67 -1.65 3.98
CA VAL A 25 14.14 -2.78 3.17
C VAL A 25 14.29 -2.38 1.70
N LYS A 26 15.51 -2.47 1.17
CA LYS A 26 15.73 -2.14 -0.25
C LYS A 26 15.26 -3.25 -1.16
N GLU A 27 15.64 -4.50 -0.92
CA GLU A 27 15.34 -5.65 -1.77
C GLU A 27 14.95 -6.90 -0.95
N GLY A 28 13.97 -7.67 -1.44
CA GLY A 28 13.60 -8.98 -0.88
C GLY A 28 12.18 -9.04 -0.29
N MET A 29 12.04 -9.32 1.02
CA MET A 29 10.75 -9.47 1.71
C MET A 29 10.78 -8.82 3.11
N LEU A 30 9.75 -8.05 3.46
CA LEU A 30 9.53 -7.57 4.82
C LEU A 30 8.27 -8.22 5.39
N LEU A 31 8.39 -8.76 6.61
CA LEU A 31 7.30 -9.22 7.44
C LEU A 31 7.43 -8.52 8.79
N GLY A 32 6.44 -7.71 9.21
CA GLY A 32 6.63 -7.02 10.48
C GLY A 32 5.46 -6.22 11.02
N ILE A 33 5.63 -5.81 12.26
CA ILE A 33 4.78 -4.84 12.93
C ILE A 33 5.64 -3.61 13.19
N CYS A 34 5.26 -2.47 12.63
CA CYS A 34 6.07 -1.27 12.76
C CYS A 34 5.25 0.00 12.69
N GLU A 35 5.74 1.11 13.21
CA GLU A 35 5.08 2.40 12.98
C GLU A 35 5.22 2.78 11.51
N THR A 36 6.42 2.66 10.97
CA THR A 36 6.73 3.00 9.57
C THR A 36 7.48 1.88 8.84
N ALA A 37 7.02 1.56 7.63
CA ALA A 37 7.65 0.60 6.74
C ALA A 37 8.00 1.24 5.39
N ILE A 38 9.29 1.32 5.07
CA ILE A 38 9.79 1.87 3.81
C ILE A 38 10.48 0.79 3.00
N VAL A 39 9.97 0.58 1.79
CA VAL A 39 10.34 -0.58 0.99
C VAL A 39 10.53 -0.20 -0.48
N LYS A 40 11.60 -0.70 -1.12
CA LYS A 40 11.95 -0.26 -2.48
C LYS A 40 11.59 -1.26 -3.59
N TRP A 41 12.08 -2.50 -3.52
CA TRP A 41 11.91 -3.56 -4.53
C TRP A 41 11.61 -4.91 -3.87
N VAL A 42 10.39 -5.06 -3.34
CA VAL A 42 10.14 -6.10 -2.31
C VAL A 42 8.65 -6.44 -2.28
N MET A 43 8.36 -7.60 -1.68
CA MET A 43 7.04 -7.94 -1.14
C MET A 43 6.96 -7.57 0.35
N LEU A 44 6.01 -6.72 0.73
CA LEU A 44 5.80 -6.29 2.12
C LEU A 44 4.51 -6.90 2.67
N PHE A 45 4.59 -7.54 3.84
CA PHE A 45 3.43 -7.78 4.68
C PHE A 45 3.64 -7.11 6.02
N ALA A 46 2.80 -6.16 6.38
CA ALA A 46 2.97 -5.44 7.64
C ALA A 46 1.66 -4.95 8.25
N ILE A 47 1.67 -4.83 9.57
CA ILE A 47 0.72 -4.00 10.31
C ILE A 47 1.50 -2.76 10.73
N CYS A 48 1.05 -1.59 10.28
CA CYS A 48 1.79 -0.35 10.54
C CYS A 48 0.93 0.89 10.53
N GLU A 49 1.44 2.03 11.00
CA GLU A 49 0.74 3.31 10.78
C GLU A 49 0.96 3.75 9.34
N THR A 50 2.20 3.66 8.84
CA THR A 50 2.55 4.07 7.49
C THR A 50 3.35 3.02 6.71
N ALA A 51 2.90 2.73 5.48
CA ALA A 51 3.60 1.86 4.53
C ALA A 51 3.94 2.63 3.25
N ILE A 52 5.22 2.68 2.89
CA ILE A 52 5.72 3.34 1.68
C ILE A 52 6.47 2.33 0.82
N VAL A 53 5.98 2.07 -0.39
CA VAL A 53 6.60 1.12 -1.31
C VAL A 53 6.85 1.74 -2.68
N LYS A 54 8.09 1.61 -3.15
CA LYS A 54 8.47 2.12 -4.46
C LYS A 54 8.03 1.18 -5.59
N TRP A 55 8.36 -0.09 -5.48
CA TRP A 55 8.06 -1.15 -6.45
C TRP A 55 7.78 -2.47 -5.72
N GLY A 56 6.66 -3.11 -6.04
CA GLY A 56 6.37 -4.47 -5.59
C GLY A 56 4.92 -4.68 -5.17
N MET A 57 4.74 -5.62 -4.23
CA MET A 57 3.42 -6.03 -3.74
C MET A 57 3.32 -5.69 -2.25
N LEU A 58 2.21 -5.06 -1.83
CA LEU A 58 1.88 -4.83 -0.42
C LEU A 58 0.70 -5.68 0.01
N PHE A 59 0.82 -6.18 1.23
CA PHE A 59 -0.25 -6.73 2.03
C PHE A 59 -0.25 -6.02 3.39
N VAL A 60 -1.12 -5.04 3.57
CA VAL A 60 -1.02 -4.14 4.75
C VAL A 60 -2.33 -3.93 5.48
N ILE A 61 -2.20 -3.71 6.78
CA ILE A 61 -3.21 -3.05 7.60
C ILE A 61 -2.55 -1.80 8.15
N CYS A 62 -3.00 -0.62 7.73
CA CYS A 62 -2.34 0.63 8.13
C CYS A 62 -3.19 1.88 8.01
N GLU A 63 -2.89 2.94 8.73
CA GLU A 63 -3.56 4.23 8.52
C GLU A 63 -3.27 4.77 7.12
N MET A 64 -2.01 4.75 6.69
CA MET A 64 -1.60 5.30 5.39
C MET A 64 -0.74 4.33 4.57
N ALA A 65 -1.17 4.06 3.34
CA ALA A 65 -0.41 3.28 2.36
C ALA A 65 -0.06 4.12 1.12
N ILE A 66 1.23 4.16 0.76
CA ILE A 66 1.74 4.86 -0.42
C ILE A 66 2.49 3.88 -1.31
N VAL A 67 1.98 3.68 -2.53
CA VAL A 67 2.57 2.77 -3.53
C VAL A 67 2.88 3.52 -4.82
N ASN A 68 4.15 3.55 -5.20
CA ASN A 68 4.53 4.17 -6.46
C ASN A 68 4.18 3.30 -7.66
N CYS A 69 4.60 2.04 -7.65
CA CYS A 69 4.32 1.08 -8.70
C CYS A 69 4.08 -0.30 -8.13
N GLY A 70 2.98 -0.95 -8.51
CA GLY A 70 2.74 -2.37 -8.21
C GLY A 70 1.35 -2.60 -7.64
N GLU A 71 1.24 -3.60 -6.77
CA GLU A 71 -0.05 -4.08 -6.28
C GLU A 71 -0.21 -3.75 -4.78
N LEU A 72 -1.37 -3.22 -4.41
CA LEU A 72 -1.75 -2.98 -3.02
C LEU A 72 -2.96 -3.85 -2.67
N LEU A 73 -2.78 -4.69 -1.64
CA LEU A 73 -3.83 -5.41 -0.96
C LEU A 73 -3.85 -4.95 0.50
N GLY A 74 -4.93 -4.33 0.96
CA GLY A 74 -4.91 -3.86 2.34
C GLY A 74 -6.17 -3.21 2.87
N ILE A 75 -6.16 -3.01 4.18
CA ILE A 75 -7.16 -2.24 4.90
C ILE A 75 -6.48 -0.98 5.40
N CYS A 76 -7.01 0.18 5.05
CA CYS A 76 -6.39 1.44 5.42
C CYS A 76 -7.35 2.59 5.66
N GLU A 77 -6.89 3.70 6.24
CA GLU A 77 -7.69 4.92 6.19
C GLU A 77 -7.48 5.61 4.84
N MET A 78 -6.22 5.73 4.42
CA MET A 78 -5.84 6.34 3.15
C MET A 78 -4.88 5.49 2.31
N ALA A 79 -5.24 5.25 1.05
CA ALA A 79 -4.37 4.63 0.05
C ALA A 79 -4.02 5.61 -1.08
N ILE A 80 -2.73 5.77 -1.36
CA ILE A 80 -2.20 6.56 -2.48
C ILE A 80 -1.43 5.63 -3.42
N VAL A 81 -1.94 5.44 -4.65
CA VAL A 81 -1.32 4.58 -5.66
C VAL A 81 -1.00 5.36 -6.94
N ASN A 82 0.28 5.47 -7.28
CA ASN A 82 0.67 6.17 -8.51
C ASN A 82 0.43 5.29 -9.76
N CYS A 83 0.80 4.02 -9.73
CA CYS A 83 0.59 3.11 -10.85
C CYS A 83 0.40 1.66 -10.37
N GLY A 84 -0.62 0.97 -10.87
CA GLY A 84 -0.75 -0.48 -10.72
C GLY A 84 -2.15 -0.91 -10.32
N GLU A 85 -2.26 -1.90 -9.44
CA GLU A 85 -3.54 -2.48 -9.03
C GLU A 85 -3.77 -2.26 -7.54
N LEU A 86 -5.00 -1.92 -7.17
CA LEU A 86 -5.39 -1.73 -5.77
C LEU A 86 -6.61 -2.58 -5.48
N PHE A 87 -6.55 -3.28 -4.36
CA PHE A 87 -7.61 -4.08 -3.76
C PHE A 87 -7.68 -3.70 -2.29
N ALA A 88 -8.53 -2.74 -1.93
CA ALA A 88 -8.50 -2.18 -0.59
C ALA A 88 -9.86 -1.84 0.01
N ILE A 89 -9.92 -1.89 1.34
CA ILE A 89 -11.01 -1.32 2.12
C ILE A 89 -10.42 -0.10 2.81
N CYS A 90 -10.78 1.11 2.36
CA CYS A 90 -10.27 2.33 2.97
C CYS A 90 -11.27 3.47 3.00
N GLU A 91 -11.08 4.49 3.82
CA GLU A 91 -11.95 5.68 3.77
C GLU A 91 -11.72 6.47 2.47
N MET A 92 -10.45 6.67 2.11
CA MET A 92 -10.06 7.43 0.94
C MET A 92 -9.03 6.69 0.06
N VAL A 93 -9.27 6.69 -1.25
CA VAL A 93 -8.34 6.16 -2.26
C VAL A 93 -7.99 7.24 -3.28
N ILE A 94 -6.68 7.49 -3.45
CA ILE A 94 -6.15 8.38 -4.48
C ILE A 94 -5.28 7.56 -5.44
N ALA A 95 -5.68 7.50 -6.71
CA ALA A 95 -4.99 6.72 -7.73
C ALA A 95 -4.67 7.55 -8.98
N LYS A 96 -3.44 7.50 -9.47
CA LYS A 96 -3.10 8.17 -10.75
C LYS A 96 -3.35 7.29 -11.97
N ARG A 97 -2.97 6.02 -11.92
CA ARG A 97 -3.13 5.07 -13.01
C ARG A 97 -3.35 3.66 -12.48
N GLY A 98 -4.37 2.96 -12.92
CA GLY A 98 -4.50 1.57 -12.50
C GLY A 98 -5.86 0.92 -12.66
N MET A 99 -5.97 -0.28 -12.10
CA MET A 99 -7.25 -0.92 -11.81
C MET A 99 -7.48 -0.86 -10.30
N LEU A 100 -8.66 -0.40 -9.90
CA LEU A 100 -9.03 -0.19 -8.52
C LEU A 100 -10.23 -1.05 -8.18
N PHE A 101 -10.07 -1.86 -7.15
CA PHE A 101 -11.10 -2.65 -6.50
C PHE A 101 -11.20 -2.14 -5.06
N ALA A 102 -12.17 -1.29 -4.77
CA ALA A 102 -12.20 -0.58 -3.49
C ALA A 102 -13.59 -0.56 -2.83
N ILE A 103 -13.60 -0.69 -1.51
CA ILE A 103 -14.76 -0.35 -0.67
C ILE A 103 -14.34 0.87 0.15
N CYS A 104 -14.97 2.02 -0.10
CA CYS A 104 -14.49 3.29 0.42
C CYS A 104 -15.50 4.42 0.35
N GLU A 105 -15.39 5.43 1.21
CA GLU A 105 -16.23 6.61 1.15
C GLU A 105 -15.91 7.47 -0.09
N MET A 106 -14.61 7.65 -0.37
CA MET A 106 -14.15 8.52 -1.46
C MET A 106 -13.05 7.90 -2.33
N VAL A 107 -13.24 7.97 -3.65
CA VAL A 107 -12.20 7.63 -4.64
C VAL A 107 -11.89 8.79 -5.57
N ILE A 108 -10.60 9.08 -5.73
CA ILE A 108 -10.09 10.01 -6.73
C ILE A 108 -9.14 9.26 -7.67
N ALA A 109 -9.57 9.00 -8.89
CA ALA A 109 -8.79 8.31 -9.91
C ALA A 109 -8.53 9.18 -11.15
N LYS A 110 -7.25 9.36 -11.55
CA LYS A 110 -6.93 10.14 -12.75
C LYS A 110 -7.08 9.32 -14.04
N ARG A 111 -6.63 8.07 -14.06
CA ARG A 111 -6.74 7.18 -15.22
C ARG A 111 -6.94 5.73 -14.78
N GLY A 112 -7.88 5.00 -15.37
CA GLY A 112 -8.01 3.58 -15.03
C GLY A 112 -9.40 3.01 -15.09
N MET A 113 -9.60 1.92 -14.35
CA MET A 113 -10.89 1.31 -14.10
C MET A 113 -11.14 1.29 -12.59
N LEU A 114 -12.30 1.76 -12.15
CA LEU A 114 -12.76 1.62 -10.77
C LEU A 114 -13.95 0.64 -10.73
N LEU A 115 -13.81 -0.38 -9.89
CA LEU A 115 -14.84 -1.34 -9.51
C LEU A 115 -14.96 -1.28 -7.99
N GLY A 116 -16.10 -0.87 -7.45
CA GLY A 116 -16.16 -0.69 -6.00
C GLY A 116 -17.52 -0.36 -5.44
N ILE A 117 -17.56 -0.24 -4.12
CA ILE A 117 -18.68 0.34 -3.39
C ILE A 117 -18.17 1.65 -2.85
N CYS A 118 -18.79 2.76 -3.26
CA CYS A 118 -18.36 4.07 -2.77
C CYS A 118 -19.44 5.13 -2.78
N GLU A 119 -19.42 5.99 -1.76
CA GLU A 119 -20.33 7.13 -1.69
C GLU A 119 -20.00 8.17 -2.76
N THR A 120 -18.70 8.41 -2.97
CA THR A 120 -18.22 9.41 -3.93
C THR A 120 -17.04 8.88 -4.77
N ALA A 121 -17.14 9.02 -6.09
CA ALA A 121 -16.04 8.70 -7.00
C ALA A 121 -15.84 9.79 -8.06
N ILE A 122 -14.59 10.21 -8.21
CA ILE A 122 -14.13 11.15 -9.22
C ILE A 122 -13.12 10.43 -10.12
N VAL A 123 -13.54 10.09 -11.33
CA VAL A 123 -12.67 9.45 -12.33
C VAL A 123 -12.50 10.36 -13.54
N LYS A 124 -11.25 10.80 -13.82
CA LYS A 124 -11.00 11.72 -14.95
C LYS A 124 -10.98 11.01 -16.31
N TRP A 125 -10.35 9.85 -16.41
CA TRP A 125 -10.21 9.09 -17.66
C TRP A 125 -10.33 7.59 -17.39
N GLY A 126 -11.47 6.99 -17.68
CA GLY A 126 -11.64 5.59 -17.32
C GLY A 126 -13.05 5.09 -17.33
N MET A 127 -13.21 3.86 -16.83
CA MET A 127 -14.51 3.28 -16.51
C MET A 127 -14.73 3.36 -15.02
N LEU A 128 -15.95 3.75 -14.63
CA LEU A 128 -16.39 3.84 -13.24
C LEU A 128 -17.59 2.92 -13.06
N PHE A 129 -17.45 1.95 -12.17
CA PHE A 129 -18.56 1.18 -11.62
C PHE A 129 -18.46 1.27 -10.10
N CYS A 130 -19.09 2.29 -9.52
CA CYS A 130 -19.40 2.32 -8.09
C CYS A 130 -20.88 2.09 -7.87
N VAL A 131 -21.17 1.25 -6.88
CA VAL A 131 -22.51 1.11 -6.28
C VAL A 131 -22.57 1.97 -5.02
#